data_AF-A0A954JED5-F1
#
_entry.id   AF-A0A954JED5-F1
#
_cell.length_a   1.000
_cell.length_b   1.000
_cell.length_c   1.000
_cell.angle_alpha   90.00
_cell.angle_beta   90.00
_cell.angle_gamma   90.00
#
_symmetry.space_group_name_H-M   'P 1'
#
loop_
_entity.id
_entity.type
_entity.pdbx_description
1 polymer ?
#
loop_
_entity_poly.entity_id
_entity_poly.type
_entity_poly.pdbx_seq_one_letter_code
_entity_poly.pdbx_strand_id
1 'polypeptide(L)'
;MPAFMRLAGIEGEATDSQHKGWIIIQALNSPIYRAIPEGARDQQRTKGETTLGDIMVVRELDKSSVPIQQACANGTFYPEVEVHLCTTVGNKQEPYLKYKLKDVILTSYSFHGTASGDPLPSEQVTLGYTKVEWTYVTVDPKTGTPQGQVPGSYNPGEGRA
;
A
#
# COMPACT_ATOMS: atom_id res chain seq x y z
N MET A 1 -10.56 -7.86 -6.61
CA MET A 1 -9.47 -8.50 -5.85
C MET A 1 -9.35 -7.76 -4.54
N PRO A 2 -9.49 -8.43 -3.39
CA PRO A 2 -9.43 -7.74 -2.10
C PRO A 2 -8.00 -7.29 -1.81
N ALA A 3 -7.88 -6.12 -1.20
CA ALA A 3 -6.63 -5.60 -0.70
C ALA A 3 -6.80 -5.21 0.76
N PHE A 4 -5.74 -5.38 1.55
CA PHE A 4 -5.74 -5.12 2.98
C PHE A 4 -4.53 -4.31 3.39
N MET A 5 -4.69 -3.45 4.40
CA MET A 5 -3.59 -2.69 5.00
C MET A 5 -3.58 -2.86 6.52
N ARG A 6 -2.37 -2.98 7.08
CA ARG A 6 -2.14 -3.00 8.52
C ARG A 6 -1.36 -1.77 8.95
N LEU A 7 -1.98 -0.96 9.79
CA LEU A 7 -1.31 0.07 10.59
C LEU A 7 -1.28 -0.37 12.06
N ALA A 8 -0.11 -0.34 12.69
CA ALA A 8 0.00 -0.71 14.11
C ALA A 8 -0.87 0.22 14.98
N GLY A 9 -1.68 -0.36 15.86
CA GLY A 9 -2.58 0.41 16.74
C GLY A 9 -3.88 0.91 16.10
N ILE A 10 -4.12 0.61 14.82
CA ILE A 10 -5.37 0.92 14.12
C ILE A 10 -6.01 -0.37 13.62
N GLU A 11 -7.15 -0.74 14.20
CA GLU A 11 -7.93 -1.91 13.76
C GLU A 11 -8.99 -1.54 12.72
N GLY A 12 -8.96 -2.21 11.57
CA GLY A 12 -10.03 -2.17 10.57
C GLY A 12 -11.06 -3.30 10.75
N GLU A 13 -11.94 -3.46 9.76
CA GLU A 13 -13.08 -4.39 9.83
C GLU A 13 -12.93 -5.69 9.03
N ALA A 14 -11.75 -5.97 8.46
CA ALA A 14 -11.55 -7.22 7.72
C ALA A 14 -11.81 -8.46 8.60
N THR A 15 -12.62 -9.38 8.09
CA THR A 15 -12.98 -10.64 8.75
C THR A 15 -12.29 -11.86 8.15
N ASP A 16 -11.53 -11.68 7.06
CA ASP A 16 -10.72 -12.74 6.46
C ASP A 16 -9.74 -13.34 7.48
N SER A 17 -9.58 -14.66 7.45
CA SER A 17 -8.78 -15.37 8.46
C SER A 17 -7.29 -14.98 8.46
N GLN A 18 -6.74 -14.54 7.33
CA GLN A 18 -5.33 -14.15 7.20
C GLN A 18 -5.11 -12.65 7.42
N HIS A 19 -6.19 -11.84 7.35
CA HIS A 19 -6.16 -10.38 7.48
C HIS A 19 -7.14 -9.87 8.53
N LYS A 20 -7.43 -10.66 9.56
CA LYS A 20 -8.42 -10.30 10.58
C LYS A 20 -8.04 -9.00 11.27
N GLY A 21 -8.96 -8.03 11.30
CA GLY A 21 -8.76 -6.70 11.88
C GLY A 21 -7.89 -5.77 11.04
N TRP A 22 -7.52 -6.15 9.81
CA TRP A 22 -6.86 -5.24 8.87
C TRP A 22 -7.89 -4.30 8.24
N ILE A 23 -7.39 -3.20 7.68
CA ILE A 23 -8.16 -2.22 6.93
C ILE A 23 -8.41 -2.78 5.53
N ILE A 24 -9.65 -2.71 5.05
CA ILE A 24 -10.02 -3.10 3.69
C ILE A 24 -9.74 -1.94 2.73
N ILE A 25 -9.07 -2.22 1.62
CA ILE A 25 -8.74 -1.24 0.57
C ILE A 25 -9.50 -1.58 -0.71
N GLN A 26 -10.02 -0.55 -1.37
CA GLN A 26 -10.73 -0.64 -2.66
C GLN A 26 -9.81 -0.32 -3.84
N ALA A 27 -8.89 0.63 -3.70
CA ALA A 27 -7.91 0.96 -4.73
C ALA A 27 -6.57 1.42 -4.12
N LEU A 28 -5.49 1.22 -4.87
CA LEU A 28 -4.15 1.62 -4.49
C LEU A 28 -3.40 2.20 -5.69
N ASN A 29 -2.68 3.29 -5.48
CA ASN A 29 -1.69 3.86 -6.40
C ASN A 29 -0.34 3.92 -5.67
N SER A 30 0.71 3.41 -6.30
CA SER A 30 2.08 3.39 -5.76
C SER A 30 3.07 3.81 -6.86
N PRO A 31 3.28 5.12 -7.08
CA PRO A 31 4.12 5.59 -8.16
C PRO A 31 5.60 5.61 -7.76
N ILE A 32 6.47 5.38 -8.75
CA ILE A 32 7.92 5.54 -8.62
C ILE A 32 8.37 6.45 -9.74
N TYR A 33 9.11 7.50 -9.39
CA TYR A 33 9.60 8.49 -10.34
C TYR A 33 11.12 8.38 -10.47
N ARG A 34 11.63 8.64 -11.67
CA ARG A 34 13.08 8.82 -11.91
C ARG A 34 13.28 10.12 -12.66
N ALA A 35 14.14 10.99 -12.14
CA ALA A 35 14.56 12.18 -12.85
C ALA A 35 15.43 11.77 -14.05
N ILE A 36 15.00 12.02 -15.28
CA ILE A 36 15.80 11.80 -16.49
C ILE A 36 16.04 13.16 -17.14
N PRO A 37 17.29 13.65 -17.20
CA PRO A 37 17.59 14.94 -17.81
C PRO A 37 17.15 15.00 -19.28
N GLU A 38 16.72 16.18 -19.74
CA GLU A 38 16.37 16.40 -21.14
C GLU A 38 17.56 16.09 -22.05
N GLY A 39 17.29 15.39 -23.16
CA GLY A 39 18.33 14.99 -24.12
C GLY A 39 19.22 13.82 -23.69
N ALA A 40 19.03 13.24 -22.50
CA ALA A 40 19.84 12.11 -22.03
C ALA A 40 19.68 10.87 -22.94
N ARG A 41 20.80 10.28 -23.36
CA ARG A 41 20.86 9.05 -24.17
C ARG A 41 21.66 7.96 -23.47
N ASP A 42 21.36 6.70 -23.80
CA ASP A 42 22.10 5.52 -23.33
C ASP A 42 22.34 5.50 -21.81
N GLN A 43 23.60 5.33 -21.37
CA GLN A 43 24.00 5.27 -19.97
C GLN A 43 23.70 6.57 -19.19
N GLN A 44 23.48 7.71 -19.85
CA GLN A 44 23.12 8.94 -19.15
C GLN A 44 21.74 8.83 -18.49
N ARG A 45 20.83 8.03 -19.08
CA ARG A 45 19.49 7.79 -18.53
C ARG A 45 19.49 6.99 -17.23
N THR A 46 20.60 6.32 -16.91
CA THR A 46 20.73 5.57 -15.67
C THR A 46 21.26 6.42 -14.52
N LYS A 47 21.65 7.69 -14.70
CA LYS A 47 22.22 8.52 -13.62
C LYS A 47 21.21 9.28 -12.77
N GLY A 48 19.93 9.26 -13.17
CA GLY A 48 18.85 9.94 -12.49
C GLY A 48 18.57 9.46 -11.06
N GLU A 49 18.25 10.38 -10.15
CA GLU A 49 17.72 10.07 -8.83
C GLU A 49 16.32 9.46 -8.93
N THR A 50 15.99 8.57 -7.99
CA THR A 50 14.67 7.96 -7.88
C THR A 50 13.95 8.53 -6.69
N THR A 51 12.71 8.95 -6.90
CA THR A 51 11.79 9.36 -5.86
C THR A 51 10.73 8.28 -5.71
N LEU A 52 10.59 7.76 -4.50
CA LEU A 52 9.43 6.97 -4.13
C LEU A 52 8.27 7.95 -3.93
N GLY A 53 7.25 7.85 -4.78
CA GLY A 53 6.04 8.65 -4.59
C GLY A 53 5.20 8.08 -3.46
N ASP A 54 4.40 8.94 -2.84
CA ASP A 54 3.47 8.55 -1.79
C ASP A 54 2.51 7.46 -2.30
N ILE A 55 2.17 6.52 -1.43
CA ILE A 55 1.16 5.51 -1.72
C ILE A 55 -0.21 6.09 -1.34
N MET A 56 -1.12 6.12 -2.30
CA MET A 56 -2.49 6.56 -2.09
C MET A 56 -3.41 5.36 -2.08
N VAL A 57 -4.21 5.22 -1.03
CA VAL A 57 -5.23 4.18 -0.92
C VAL A 57 -6.62 4.81 -0.89
N VAL A 58 -7.57 4.14 -1.53
CA VAL A 58 -9.00 4.47 -1.49
C VAL A 58 -9.73 3.34 -0.79
N ARG A 59 -10.68 3.67 0.08
CA ARG A 59 -11.44 2.74 0.90
C ARG A 59 -12.79 3.33 1.29
N GLU A 60 -13.64 2.52 1.90
CA GLU A 60 -14.88 3.00 2.55
C GLU A 60 -14.61 3.35 4.01
N LEU A 61 -15.43 4.29 4.54
CA LEU A 61 -15.44 4.56 5.97
C LEU A 61 -15.71 3.29 6.77
N ASP A 62 -14.90 3.04 7.79
CA ASP A 62 -15.10 1.98 8.78
C ASP A 62 -14.62 2.46 10.16
N LYS A 63 -14.65 1.60 11.20
CA LYS A 63 -14.19 1.99 12.55
C LYS A 63 -12.77 2.56 12.63
N SER A 64 -11.90 2.26 11.67
CA SER A 64 -10.53 2.76 11.61
C SER A 64 -10.41 4.17 11.01
N SER A 65 -11.45 4.72 10.39
CA SER A 65 -11.39 6.04 9.76
C SER A 65 -11.10 7.15 10.78
N VAL A 66 -11.68 7.08 11.98
CA VAL A 66 -11.45 8.06 13.06
C VAL A 66 -9.99 8.06 13.56
N PRO A 67 -9.38 6.92 13.95
CA PRO A 67 -7.98 6.91 14.34
C PRO A 67 -7.02 7.24 13.19
N ILE A 68 -7.37 6.96 11.93
CA ILE A 68 -6.58 7.39 10.75
C ILE A 68 -6.60 8.92 10.63
N GLN A 69 -7.78 9.55 10.75
CA GLN A 69 -7.89 11.01 10.75
C GLN A 69 -7.03 11.63 11.84
N GLN A 70 -7.13 11.10 13.07
CA GLN A 70 -6.33 11.56 14.20
C GLN A 70 -4.83 11.36 13.95
N ALA A 71 -4.42 10.21 13.41
CA ALA A 71 -3.04 9.93 13.09
C ALA A 71 -2.47 10.86 12.02
N CYS A 72 -3.26 11.20 11.00
CA CYS A 72 -2.88 12.16 9.98
C CYS A 72 -2.76 13.57 10.57
N ALA A 73 -3.76 14.02 11.33
CA ALA A 73 -3.75 15.34 11.96
C ALA A 73 -2.57 15.55 12.93
N ASN A 74 -2.16 14.48 13.63
CA ASN A 74 -1.07 14.53 14.60
C ASN A 74 0.33 14.28 14.00
N GLY A 75 0.41 13.86 12.72
CA GLY A 75 1.67 13.41 12.13
C GLY A 75 2.23 12.17 12.83
N THR A 76 1.36 11.23 13.23
CA THR A 76 1.77 9.99 13.91
C THR A 76 2.71 9.18 13.03
N PHE A 77 3.84 8.79 13.62
CA PHE A 77 4.86 7.97 12.97
C PHE A 77 4.56 6.47 13.14
N TYR A 78 4.67 5.74 12.04
CA TYR A 78 4.54 4.28 12.00
C TYR A 78 5.86 3.66 11.51
N PRO A 79 6.57 2.88 12.33
CA PRO A 79 7.80 2.21 11.90
C PRO A 79 7.60 1.30 10.69
N GLU A 80 6.41 0.72 10.56
CA GLU A 80 6.06 -0.18 9.46
C GLU A 80 4.57 -0.14 9.14
N VAL A 81 4.25 -0.21 7.85
CA VAL A 81 2.91 -0.46 7.31
C VAL A 81 2.99 -1.60 6.30
N GLU A 82 2.08 -2.57 6.39
CA GLU A 82 1.97 -3.67 5.43
C GLU A 82 0.72 -3.49 4.56
N VAL A 83 0.86 -3.71 3.25
CA VAL A 83 -0.27 -3.73 2.31
C VAL A 83 -0.21 -5.02 1.49
N HIS A 84 -1.31 -5.77 1.47
CA HIS A 84 -1.44 -7.02 0.74
C HIS A 84 -2.50 -6.91 -0.34
N LEU A 85 -2.12 -7.16 -1.58
CA LEU A 85 -3.05 -7.40 -2.68
C LEU A 85 -3.27 -8.90 -2.79
N CYS A 86 -4.52 -9.32 -2.71
CA CYS A 86 -4.88 -10.73 -2.57
C CYS A 86 -5.68 -11.24 -3.76
N THR A 87 -5.56 -12.53 -4.00
CA THR A 87 -6.43 -13.30 -4.88
C THR A 87 -7.16 -14.35 -4.06
N THR A 88 -8.34 -14.76 -4.52
CA THR A 88 -9.11 -15.80 -3.86
C THR A 88 -8.57 -17.17 -4.27
N VAL A 89 -8.10 -17.95 -3.31
CA VAL A 89 -7.70 -19.36 -3.50
C VAL A 89 -8.56 -20.24 -2.59
N GLY A 90 -9.44 -21.04 -3.20
CA GLY A 90 -10.50 -21.71 -2.45
C GLY A 90 -11.41 -20.68 -1.76
N ASN A 91 -11.41 -20.69 -0.41
CA ASN A 91 -12.19 -19.76 0.42
C ASN A 91 -11.32 -18.78 1.23
N LYS A 92 -10.06 -18.57 0.82
CA LYS A 92 -9.10 -17.69 1.51
C LYS A 92 -8.59 -16.58 0.60
N GLN A 93 -8.24 -15.45 1.21
CA GLN A 93 -7.62 -14.33 0.51
C GLN A 93 -6.10 -14.41 0.62
N GLU A 94 -5.47 -15.05 -0.37
CA GLU A 94 -4.03 -15.27 -0.38
C GLU A 94 -3.31 -14.11 -1.06
N PRO A 95 -2.28 -13.51 -0.42
CA PRO A 95 -1.55 -12.38 -0.97
C PRO A 95 -0.69 -12.81 -2.17
N TYR A 96 -0.87 -12.18 -3.32
CA TYR A 96 0.01 -12.34 -4.49
C TYR A 96 1.04 -11.22 -4.60
N LEU A 97 0.79 -10.06 -3.99
CA LEU A 97 1.75 -8.95 -3.91
C LEU A 97 1.67 -8.31 -2.54
N LYS A 98 2.83 -8.23 -1.88
CA LYS A 98 2.99 -7.62 -0.56
C LYS A 98 3.88 -6.39 -0.66
N TYR A 99 3.45 -5.33 -0.01
CA TYR A 99 4.25 -4.14 0.26
C TYR A 99 4.53 -4.10 1.76
N LYS A 100 5.78 -3.83 2.12
CA LYS A 100 6.21 -3.47 3.46
C LYS A 100 6.90 -2.12 3.39
N LEU A 101 6.24 -1.11 3.93
CA LEU A 101 6.68 0.28 3.96
C LEU A 101 7.34 0.57 5.30
N LYS A 102 8.42 1.33 5.30
CA LYS A 102 9.17 1.72 6.50
C LYS A 102 9.13 3.23 6.69
N ASP A 103 9.17 3.62 7.97
CA ASP A 103 9.17 5.02 8.42
C ASP A 103 8.02 5.84 7.81
N VAL A 104 6.80 5.37 8.08
CA VAL A 104 5.59 5.83 7.42
C VAL A 104 4.91 6.95 8.22
N ILE A 105 4.42 7.95 7.51
CA ILE A 105 3.49 8.97 8.02
C ILE A 105 2.26 9.06 7.10
N LEU A 106 1.11 9.43 7.66
CA LEU A 106 -0.07 9.74 6.86
C LEU A 106 0.03 11.21 6.38
N THR A 107 0.31 11.43 5.10
CA THR A 107 0.58 12.76 4.54
C THR A 107 -0.69 13.53 4.16
N SER A 108 -1.78 12.81 3.89
CA SER A 108 -3.10 13.41 3.74
C SER A 108 -4.22 12.42 4.02
N TYR A 109 -5.38 12.99 4.37
CA TYR A 109 -6.64 12.29 4.50
C TYR A 109 -7.73 13.17 3.89
N SER A 110 -8.63 12.57 3.12
CA SER A 110 -9.86 13.21 2.67
C SER A 110 -10.97 12.17 2.57
N PHE A 111 -12.22 12.59 2.73
CA PHE A 111 -13.37 11.74 2.44
C PHE A 111 -14.41 12.51 1.65
N HIS A 112 -15.16 11.77 0.85
CA HIS A 112 -16.22 12.27 0.00
C HIS A 112 -17.42 11.34 0.15
N GLY A 113 -18.59 11.92 0.40
CA GLY A 113 -19.85 11.19 0.44
C GLY A 113 -20.94 12.03 -0.22
N THR A 114 -21.91 11.35 -0.82
CA THR A 114 -23.12 11.98 -1.35
C THR A 114 -24.29 11.64 -0.43
N ALA A 115 -25.23 12.58 -0.26
CA ALA A 115 -26.42 12.33 0.57
C ALA A 115 -27.42 11.35 -0.08
N SER A 116 -27.18 10.93 -1.32
CA SER A 116 -28.08 10.10 -2.12
C SER A 116 -27.29 9.09 -2.97
N GLY A 117 -27.26 7.83 -2.56
CA GLY A 117 -26.92 6.72 -3.46
C GLY A 117 -25.94 5.69 -2.91
N ASP A 118 -24.92 6.10 -2.15
CA ASP A 118 -23.91 5.16 -1.63
C ASP A 118 -24.11 4.84 -0.15
N PRO A 119 -23.95 3.57 0.27
CA PRO A 119 -24.19 3.16 1.64
C PRO A 119 -23.15 3.73 2.62
N LEU A 120 -21.90 3.95 2.17
CA LEU A 120 -20.81 4.51 2.97
C LEU A 120 -19.97 5.49 2.14
N PRO A 121 -19.55 6.65 2.70
CA PRO A 121 -18.61 7.54 2.05
C PRO A 121 -17.27 6.87 1.70
N SER A 122 -16.69 7.29 0.58
CA SER A 122 -15.35 6.89 0.17
C SER A 122 -14.31 7.83 0.77
N GLU A 123 -13.20 7.29 1.25
CA GLU A 123 -12.08 8.04 1.81
C GLU A 123 -10.77 7.68 1.11
N GLN A 124 -9.89 8.68 1.04
CA GLN A 124 -8.56 8.62 0.46
C GLN A 124 -7.53 8.93 1.53
N VAL A 125 -6.56 8.03 1.69
CA VAL A 125 -5.44 8.17 2.63
C VAL A 125 -4.14 8.09 1.85
N THR A 126 -3.23 9.02 2.10
CA THR A 126 -1.92 9.06 1.44
C THR A 126 -0.82 8.79 2.45
N LEU A 127 0.13 7.93 2.07
CA LEU A 127 1.21 7.39 2.89
C LEU A 127 2.55 7.87 2.32
N GLY A 128 3.27 8.67 3.11
CA GLY A 128 4.69 8.98 2.86
C GLY A 128 5.57 7.98 3.60
N TYR A 129 6.66 7.53 2.99
CA TYR A 129 7.54 6.48 3.52
C TYR A 129 8.97 6.63 2.98
N THR A 130 9.95 6.03 3.65
CA THR A 130 11.37 6.17 3.27
C THR A 130 11.90 4.96 2.50
N LYS A 131 11.37 3.77 2.78
CA LYS A 131 11.80 2.51 2.18
C LYS A 131 10.60 1.60 1.92
N VAL A 132 10.68 0.83 0.84
CA VAL A 132 9.67 -0.15 0.46
C VAL A 132 10.34 -1.48 0.11
N GLU A 133 9.69 -2.55 0.55
CA GLU A 133 9.97 -3.92 0.17
C GLU A 133 8.74 -4.49 -0.55
N TRP A 134 8.97 -5.08 -1.71
CA TRP A 134 7.96 -5.80 -2.49
C TRP A 134 8.21 -7.28 -2.41
N THR A 135 7.15 -8.08 -2.32
CA THR A 135 7.24 -9.52 -2.51
C THR A 135 6.09 -9.96 -3.39
N TYR A 136 6.42 -10.41 -4.61
CA TYR A 136 5.46 -11.08 -5.47
C TYR A 136 5.46 -12.57 -5.17
N VAL A 137 4.30 -13.14 -4.88
CA VAL A 137 4.13 -14.58 -4.63
C VAL A 137 3.72 -15.24 -5.94
N THR A 138 4.55 -16.15 -6.44
CA THR A 138 4.18 -16.95 -7.61
C THR A 138 3.24 -18.07 -7.17
N VAL A 139 2.19 -18.28 -7.93
CA VAL A 139 1.18 -19.31 -7.66
C VAL A 139 1.02 -20.24 -8.84
N ASP A 140 0.67 -21.50 -8.56
CA ASP A 140 0.26 -22.44 -9.58
C ASP A 140 -1.02 -21.93 -10.28
N PRO A 141 -1.05 -21.78 -11.62
CA PRO A 141 -2.21 -21.21 -12.31
C PRO A 141 -3.49 -22.04 -12.22
N LYS A 142 -3.41 -23.33 -11.86
CA LYS A 142 -4.55 -24.25 -11.78
C LYS A 142 -5.11 -24.34 -10.36
N THR A 143 -4.23 -24.33 -9.37
CA THR A 143 -4.59 -24.58 -7.96
C THR A 143 -4.52 -23.33 -7.08
N GLY A 144 -3.85 -22.26 -7.53
CA GLY A 144 -3.58 -21.07 -6.72
C GLY A 144 -2.55 -21.31 -5.60
N THR A 145 -1.93 -22.50 -5.54
CA THR A 145 -0.97 -22.85 -4.50
C THR A 145 0.32 -22.02 -4.65
N PRO A 146 0.85 -21.41 -3.58
CA PRO A 146 2.13 -20.72 -3.63
C PRO A 146 3.28 -21.64 -4.07
N GLN A 147 4.07 -21.21 -5.04
CA GLN A 147 5.23 -21.93 -5.58
C GLN A 147 6.57 -21.24 -5.28
N GLY A 148 6.55 -19.97 -4.91
CA GLY A 148 7.77 -19.21 -4.63
C GLY A 148 7.49 -17.75 -4.32
N GLN A 149 8.57 -17.01 -4.06
CA GLN A 149 8.54 -15.58 -3.79
C GLN A 149 9.62 -14.88 -4.60
N VAL A 150 9.28 -13.72 -5.16
CA VAL A 150 10.19 -12.81 -5.85
C VAL A 150 10.29 -11.54 -5.01
N PRO A 151 11.32 -11.43 -4.14
CA PRO A 151 11.53 -10.25 -3.31
C PRO A 151 12.23 -9.14 -4.10
N GLY A 152 11.95 -7.89 -3.73
CA GLY A 152 12.68 -6.70 -4.17
C GLY A 152 12.54 -5.60 -3.13
N SER A 153 13.45 -4.64 -3.12
CA SER A 153 13.39 -3.52 -2.19
C SER A 153 14.06 -2.28 -2.75
N TYR A 154 13.65 -1.11 -2.29
CA TYR A 154 14.33 0.15 -2.61
C TYR A 154 14.35 1.10 -1.42
N ASN A 155 15.50 1.73 -1.20
CA ASN A 155 15.71 2.80 -0.23
C ASN A 155 16.50 3.93 -0.92
N PRO A 156 15.89 5.10 -1.21
CA PRO A 156 16.59 6.22 -1.81
C PRO A 156 17.78 6.70 -0.99
N GLY A 157 17.72 6.59 0.34
CA GLY A 157 18.76 7.07 1.26
C GLY A 157 20.00 6.19 1.36
N GLU A 158 19.92 4.92 0.93
CA GLU A 158 21.06 3.97 0.98
C GLU A 158 21.82 3.87 -0.36
N GLY A 159 21.41 4.63 -1.39
CA GLY A 159 21.96 4.48 -2.74
C GLY A 159 21.50 3.19 -3.42
N ARG A 160 21.97 2.93 -4.65
CA ARG A 160 21.64 1.68 -5.35
C ARG A 160 22.53 0.55 -4.84
N ALA A 161 21.94 -0.61 -4.54
CA ALA A 161 22.68 -1.87 -4.49
C ALA A 161 23.16 -2.26 -5.89
#